data_AF-A0A392VJT5-F1
#
_entry.id   AF-A0A392VJT5-F1
#
_cell.length_a   1.000
_cell.length_b   1.000
_cell.length_c   1.000
_cell.angle_alpha   90.00
_cell.angle_beta   90.00
_cell.angle_gamma   90.00
#
_symmetry.space_group_name_H-M   'P 1'
#
loop_
_entity.id
_entity.type
_entity.pdbx_description
1 polymer ?
#
loop_
_entity_poly.entity_id
_entity_poly.type
_entity_poly.pdbx_seq_one_letter_code
_entity_poly.pdbx_strand_id
1 'polypeptide(L)' 'MMGSQATEQGDYSKFKSRIPHCCKKNPTVVDKLSGTPYNQQVPNCCKGGVLSSLAQDPTNTV' A
#
# COMPACT_ATOMS: atom_id res chain seq x y z
N MET A 1 -6.53 -0.63 0.86
CA MET A 1 -6.26 -1.23 -0.47
C MET A 1 -6.33 -2.74 -0.29
N MET A 2 -6.99 -3.51 -1.16
CA MET A 2 -6.99 -4.97 -1.07
C MET A 2 -5.82 -5.51 -1.90
N GLY A 3 -5.05 -6.45 -1.36
CA GLY A 3 -3.87 -7.02 -2.03
C GLY A 3 -2.53 -6.33 -1.76
N SER A 4 -2.52 -5.08 -1.31
CA SER A 4 -1.30 -4.36 -0.95
C SER A 4 -1.38 -3.73 0.43
N GLN A 5 -0.22 -3.51 1.04
CA GLN A 5 -0.10 -2.89 2.35
C GLN A 5 1.00 -1.84 2.30
N ALA A 6 0.77 -0.68 2.92
CA ALA A 6 1.85 0.28 3.12
C ALA A 6 2.82 -0.30 4.16
N THR A 7 4.12 -0.29 3.87
CA THR A 7 5.15 -0.77 4.82
C THR A 7 5.22 0.10 6.06
N GLU A 8 4.82 1.37 5.91
CA GLU A 8 4.85 2.36 6.97
C GLU A 8 3.51 3.06 7.07
N GLN A 9 3.04 3.20 8.29
CA GLN A 9 1.85 3.93 8.64
C GLN A 9 2.34 5.16 9.41
N GLY A 10 2.39 6.31 8.73
CA GLY A 10 2.89 7.56 9.31
C GLY A 10 2.08 8.03 10.53
N ASP A 11 2.45 9.17 11.11
CA ASP A 11 1.81 9.68 12.32
C ASP A 11 0.35 10.12 12.07
N TYR A 12 -0.60 9.35 12.63
CA TYR A 12 -2.04 9.60 12.54
C TYR A 12 -2.54 10.69 13.49
N SER A 13 -1.70 11.25 14.37
CA SER A 13 -2.11 12.21 15.41
C SER A 13 -2.78 13.48 14.86
N LYS A 14 -2.52 13.82 13.59
CA LYS A 14 -3.13 14.97 12.91
C LYS A 14 -4.51 14.67 12.31
N PHE A 15 -4.89 13.41 12.15
CA PHE A 15 -6.13 12.99 11.49
C PHE A 15 -7.19 12.61 12.53
N LYS A 16 -8.08 13.55 12.86
CA LYS A 16 -9.18 13.36 13.81
C LYS A 16 -10.43 12.70 13.20
N SER A 17 -10.54 12.69 11.87
CA SER A 17 -11.64 12.05 11.12
C SER A 17 -11.18 11.74 9.69
N ARG A 18 -11.72 10.67 9.07
CA ARG A 18 -11.29 10.10 7.77
C ARG A 18 -9.79 9.78 7.73
N ILE A 19 -9.36 8.88 8.61
CA ILE A 19 -7.98 8.40 8.66
C ILE A 19 -7.64 7.75 7.30
N PRO A 20 -6.65 8.27 6.56
CA PRO A 20 -6.22 7.66 5.32
C PRO A 20 -5.49 6.34 5.60
N HIS A 21 -5.41 5.47 4.60
CA HIS A 21 -4.72 4.18 4.72
C HIS A 21 -3.21 4.30 5.03
N CYS A 22 -2.64 5.48 4.74
CA CYS A 22 -1.31 5.89 5.19
C CYS A 22 -1.26 7.42 5.28
N CYS A 23 -0.62 7.96 6.32
CA CYS A 23 -0.41 9.39 6.53
C CYS A 23 0.97 9.89 6.06
N LYS A 24 1.81 8.99 5.56
CA LYS A 24 3.15 9.34 5.09
C LYS A 24 3.03 10.04 3.73
N LYS A 25 3.81 11.11 3.53
CA LYS A 25 3.78 11.88 2.27
C LYS A 25 4.25 11.05 1.07
N ASN A 26 5.24 10.19 1.28
CA ASN A 26 5.73 9.21 0.31
C ASN A 26 5.61 7.81 0.93
N PRO A 27 4.44 7.18 0.84
CA PRO A 27 4.24 5.83 1.38
C PRO A 27 4.88 4.79 0.45
N THR A 28 5.75 3.93 0.98
CA THR A 28 6.15 2.73 0.24
C THR A 28 5.03 1.71 0.36
N VAL A 29 4.38 1.41 -0.77
CA VAL A 29 3.33 0.39 -0.83
C VAL A 29 3.99 -0.89 -1.32
N VAL A 30 3.73 -2.00 -0.65
CA VAL A 30 4.19 -3.32 -1.10
C VAL A 30 2.99 -4.21 -1.36
N ASP A 31 3.13 -5.08 -2.34
CA ASP A 31 2.26 -6.23 -2.49
C ASP A 31 2.33 -7.08 -1.22
N LYS A 32 1.18 -7.60 -0.79
CA LYS A 32 1.14 -8.58 0.30
C LYS A 32 2.02 -9.79 -0.04
N LEU A 33 2.49 -10.52 0.96
CA LEU A 33 3.25 -11.76 0.71
C LEU A 33 2.28 -12.89 0.34
N SER A 34 2.76 -13.93 -0.35
CA SER A 34 1.96 -15.09 -0.76
C SER A 34 1.28 -15.85 0.40
N GLY A 35 1.63 -15.54 1.65
CA GLY A 35 0.96 -16.05 2.85
C GLY A 35 -0.33 -15.32 3.24
N THR A 36 -0.81 -14.32 2.49
CA THR A 36 -2.08 -13.66 2.84
C THR A 36 -3.30 -14.56 2.67
N PRO A 37 -4.32 -14.43 3.54
CA PRO A 37 -5.53 -15.23 3.45
C PRO A 37 -6.25 -14.99 2.12
N TYR A 38 -6.88 -16.05 1.58
CA TYR A 38 -7.44 -16.10 0.23
C TYR A 38 -8.45 -14.97 -0.08
N ASN A 39 -9.19 -14.51 0.93
CA ASN A 39 -10.12 -13.39 0.82
C ASN A 39 -9.45 -12.02 0.57
N GLN A 40 -8.13 -11.92 0.72
CA GLN A 40 -7.34 -10.74 0.44
C GLN A 40 -6.39 -10.94 -0.76
N GLN A 41 -6.44 -12.11 -1.41
CA GLN A 41 -5.69 -12.38 -2.62
C GLN A 41 -6.49 -11.87 -3.83
N VAL A 42 -5.84 -11.04 -4.64
CA VAL A 42 -6.39 -10.52 -5.90
C VAL A 42 -5.59 -11.11 -7.07
N PRO A 43 -6.15 -11.25 -8.28
CA PRO A 43 -5.40 -11.75 -9.43
C PRO A 43 -4.13 -10.93 -9.66
N ASN A 44 -2.99 -11.58 -9.87
CA ASN A 44 -1.66 -10.96 -10.01
C ASN A 44 -1.12 -10.17 -8.79
N CYS A 45 -1.81 -10.20 -7.64
CA CYS A 45 -1.32 -9.66 -6.38
C CYS A 45 -0.29 -10.56 -5.72
N CYS A 46 0.38 -9.99 -4.73
CA CYS A 46 0.89 -10.71 -3.60
C CYS A 46 2.26 -11.38 -3.85
N LYS A 47 3.01 -10.79 -4.78
CA LYS A 47 4.34 -11.24 -5.23
C LYS A 47 5.48 -10.62 -4.41
N GLY A 48 5.17 -9.79 -3.40
CA GLY A 48 6.16 -9.13 -2.54
C GLY A 48 6.94 -8.01 -3.22
N GLY A 49 6.38 -7.37 -4.26
CA GLY A 49 6.98 -6.24 -4.95
C GLY A 49 6.64 -4.89 -4.31
N VAL A 50 7.47 -3.87 -4.56
CA VAL A 50 7.15 -2.47 -4.23
C VAL A 50 6.26 -1.92 -5.34
N LEU A 51 5.07 -1.44 -4.97
CA LEU A 51 4.14 -0.74 -5.85
C LEU A 51 4.37 0.76 -5.70
N SER A 52 4.55 1.45 -6.82
CA SER A 52 4.57 2.91 -6.86
C SER A 52 3.39 3.43 -7.68
N SER A 53 2.77 4.50 -7.21
CA SER A 53 1.69 5.17 -7.95
C SER A 53 2.23 6.21 -8.94
N LEU A 54 1.43 6.56 -9.96
CA LEU A 54 1.74 7.63 -10.92
C LEU A 54 2.08 8.97 -10.24
N ALA A 55 1.47 9.25 -9.09
CA ALA A 55 1.74 10.45 -8.32
C ALA A 55 3.09 10.41 -7.58
N GLN A 56 3.65 9.23 -7.33
CA GLN A 56 4.90 9.04 -6.58
C GLN A 56 6.10 8.86 -7.51
N ASP A 57 5.95 8.03 -8.53
CA ASP A 57 6.98 7.76 -9.53
C ASP A 57 6.30 7.49 -10.87
N PRO A 58 6.21 8.50 -11.76
CA PRO A 58 5.57 8.32 -13.07
C PRO A 58 6.33 7.36 -13.99
N THR A 59 7.60 7.08 -13.69
CA THR A 59 8.47 6.18 -14.44
C THR A 59 8.39 4.72 -13.97
N ASN A 60 7.87 4.47 -12.77
CA ASN A 60 7.76 3.14 -12.18
C ASN A 60 6.34 2.86 -11.65
N THR A 61 5.34 3.15 -12.48
CA THR A 61 3.94 2.94 -12.13
C THR A 61 3.49 1.52 -12.40
N VAL A 62 2.85 0.89 -11.41
CA VAL A 62 2.08 -0.35 -11.57
C VAL A 62 0.59 -0.07 -11.53
#